data_AF-A0A3T1B6Y3-F1
#
_entry.id   AF-A0A3T1B6Y3-F1
#
_cell.length_a   1.000
_cell.length_b   1.000
_cell.length_c   1.000
_cell.angle_alpha   90.00
_cell.angle_beta   90.00
_cell.angle_gamma   90.00
#
_symmetry.space_group_name_H-M   'P 1'
#
loop_
_entity.id
_entity.type
_entity.pdbx_description
1 polymer ?
#
loop_
_entity_poly.entity_id
_entity_poly.type
_entity_poly.pdbx_seq_one_letter_code
_entity_poly.pdbx_strand_id
1 'polypeptide(L)'
;MSTGVAVVFLTVVAARFLLPLLIPYFPLPAVIACLVLDGVDQTIFQSFGYDPPGYQSYDKAMDVYYLAIAYLSTLRNWTSEAAFSISRFLFFYRLAGALIFELTQARWLLLVFPNVFEYFFIAYETIRSRWSPVTLLATWWIGVAGVIWVVVKLPQEWWLHVARLDLTDEIAAHHWVLALIVALLAGLAVAFQRLIRPRLRPADWDWRIRPEPLPAPIDEPHEQSAWRTRNDAVLSWNTLEKALLLGLICGVFGQMLPDFTGSTTDLFIGVAITVVLNAAISLAFARRSWTIRSTALAFAARLLVNVILATVGNGILGRQMDGYDTLFFLTMISLITTLHDRWRPVHEFRREQVAAH
;
A
#
# COMPACT_ATOMS: atom_id res chain seq x y z
N MET A 1 5.57 30.73 -6.01
CA MET A 1 4.18 30.24 -6.22
C MET A 1 3.21 31.34 -5.80
N SER A 2 2.10 31.53 -6.54
CA SER A 2 0.99 32.35 -6.03
C SER A 2 0.27 31.62 -4.89
N THR A 3 -0.42 32.35 -4.02
CA THR A 3 -1.14 31.75 -2.87
C THR A 3 -2.17 30.71 -3.32
N GLY A 4 -2.87 30.95 -4.44
CA GLY A 4 -3.84 30.00 -4.99
C GLY A 4 -3.19 28.69 -5.43
N VAL A 5 -2.06 28.75 -6.12
CA VAL A 5 -1.30 27.57 -6.56
C VAL A 5 -0.76 26.78 -5.35
N ALA A 6 -0.30 27.48 -4.31
CA ALA A 6 0.16 26.84 -3.07
C ALA A 6 -0.98 26.09 -2.35
N VAL A 7 -2.18 26.67 -2.29
CA VAL A 7 -3.35 26.01 -1.70
C VAL A 7 -3.74 24.76 -2.49
N VAL A 8 -3.79 24.84 -3.82
CA VAL A 8 -4.10 23.66 -4.68
C VAL A 8 -3.04 22.58 -4.48
N PHE A 9 -1.77 22.93 -4.54
CA PHE A 9 -0.66 22.00 -4.30
C PHE A 9 -0.79 21.29 -2.96
N LEU A 10 -0.92 22.04 -1.87
CA LEU A 10 -1.09 21.48 -0.53
C LEU A 10 -2.34 20.61 -0.40
N THR A 11 -3.44 20.98 -1.07
CA THR A 11 -4.68 20.22 -1.04
C THR A 11 -4.55 18.87 -1.73
N VAL A 12 -3.94 18.85 -2.92
CA VAL A 12 -3.70 17.60 -3.67
C VAL A 12 -2.73 16.71 -2.89
N VAL A 13 -1.66 17.27 -2.35
CA VAL A 13 -0.68 16.52 -1.55
C VAL A 13 -1.32 15.94 -0.29
N ALA A 14 -2.12 16.75 0.43
CA ALA A 14 -2.86 16.29 1.60
C ALA A 14 -3.88 15.20 1.22
N ALA A 15 -4.57 15.35 0.09
CA ALA A 15 -5.51 14.35 -0.40
C ALA A 15 -4.79 13.02 -0.71
N ARG A 16 -3.65 13.05 -1.42
CA ARG A 16 -2.84 11.85 -1.69
C ARG A 16 -2.33 11.17 -0.42
N PHE A 17 -2.06 11.92 0.64
CA PHE A 17 -1.62 11.35 1.92
C PHE A 17 -2.77 10.81 2.79
N LEU A 18 -3.91 11.50 2.82
CA LEU A 18 -5.03 11.18 3.71
C LEU A 18 -6.01 10.17 3.10
N LEU A 19 -6.20 10.19 1.78
CA LEU A 19 -7.16 9.30 1.09
C LEU A 19 -6.82 7.81 1.27
N PRO A 20 -5.54 7.37 1.20
CA PRO A 20 -5.19 5.98 1.50
C PRO A 20 -5.61 5.52 2.91
N LEU A 21 -5.68 6.42 3.89
CA LEU A 21 -6.11 6.09 5.26
C LEU A 21 -7.60 5.69 5.35
N LEU A 22 -8.38 5.93 4.30
CA LEU A 22 -9.76 5.46 4.18
C LEU A 22 -9.85 4.01 3.68
N ILE A 23 -8.81 3.47 3.04
CA ILE A 23 -8.79 2.10 2.49
C ILE A 23 -9.14 1.04 3.56
N PRO A 24 -8.62 1.09 4.80
CA PRO A 24 -9.02 0.14 5.83
C PRO A 24 -10.52 0.15 6.17
N TYR A 25 -11.22 1.26 5.94
CA TYR A 25 -12.63 1.43 6.33
C TYR A 25 -13.60 1.31 5.16
N PHE A 26 -13.19 1.76 3.97
CA PHE A 26 -13.94 1.72 2.72
C PHE A 26 -13.02 1.24 1.59
N PRO A 27 -12.63 -0.05 1.57
CA PRO A 27 -11.55 -0.53 0.72
C PRO A 27 -11.74 -0.23 -0.77
N LEU A 28 -12.89 -0.63 -1.32
CA LEU A 28 -13.17 -0.48 -2.75
C LEU A 28 -13.30 0.98 -3.19
N PRO A 29 -14.17 1.83 -2.57
CA PRO A 29 -14.27 3.23 -2.98
C PRO A 29 -12.98 4.02 -2.75
N ALA A 30 -12.26 3.77 -1.65
CA ALA A 30 -11.05 4.52 -1.34
C ALA A 30 -9.91 4.18 -2.30
N VAL A 31 -9.70 2.90 -2.64
CA VAL A 31 -8.69 2.50 -3.63
C VAL A 31 -9.00 3.08 -5.00
N ILE A 32 -10.26 3.04 -5.45
CA ILE A 32 -10.67 3.66 -6.71
C ILE A 32 -10.43 5.17 -6.67
N ALA A 33 -10.77 5.84 -5.56
CA ALA A 33 -10.53 7.27 -5.41
C ALA A 33 -9.04 7.62 -5.42
N CYS A 34 -8.17 6.79 -4.82
CA CYS A 34 -6.71 6.94 -4.91
C CYS A 34 -6.24 6.84 -6.37
N LEU A 35 -6.67 5.82 -7.10
CA LEU A 35 -6.30 5.62 -8.52
C LEU A 35 -6.78 6.78 -9.40
N VAL A 36 -7.99 7.29 -9.15
CA VAL A 36 -8.51 8.45 -9.89
C VAL A 36 -7.69 9.70 -9.57
N LEU A 37 -7.41 9.97 -8.29
CA LEU A 37 -6.59 11.12 -7.89
C LEU A 37 -5.19 11.03 -8.49
N ASP A 38 -4.62 9.83 -8.51
CA ASP A 38 -3.32 9.52 -9.09
C ASP A 38 -3.26 9.80 -10.60
N GLY A 39 -4.31 9.48 -11.34
CA GLY A 39 -4.35 9.74 -12.77
C GLY A 39 -4.59 11.21 -13.16
N VAL A 40 -5.08 12.06 -12.25
CA VAL A 40 -5.49 13.45 -12.58
C VAL A 40 -4.65 14.53 -11.93
N ASP A 41 -3.83 14.22 -10.94
CA ASP A 41 -3.13 15.23 -10.15
C ASP A 41 -2.10 16.03 -10.97
N GLN A 42 -1.36 15.40 -11.88
CA GLN A 42 -0.46 16.10 -12.79
C GLN A 42 -1.24 17.08 -13.68
N THR A 43 -2.39 16.64 -14.19
CA THR A 43 -3.29 17.47 -15.02
C THR A 43 -3.84 18.65 -14.21
N ILE A 44 -4.16 18.42 -12.93
CA ILE A 44 -4.55 19.50 -12.01
C ILE A 44 -3.40 20.51 -11.90
N PHE A 45 -2.16 20.11 -11.61
CA PHE A 45 -1.06 21.06 -11.49
C PHE A 45 -0.79 21.85 -12.77
N GLN A 46 -0.81 21.18 -13.92
CA GLN A 46 -0.64 21.82 -15.22
C GLN A 46 -1.75 22.84 -15.52
N SER A 47 -3.00 22.55 -15.18
CA SER A 47 -4.12 23.48 -15.37
C SER A 47 -3.97 24.79 -14.58
N PHE A 48 -3.22 24.75 -13.47
CA PHE A 48 -2.89 25.93 -12.65
C PHE A 48 -1.52 26.55 -13.00
N GLY A 49 -0.87 26.09 -14.08
CA GLY A 49 0.40 26.61 -14.56
C GLY A 49 1.58 26.34 -13.63
N TYR A 50 1.52 25.25 -12.86
CA TYR A 50 2.57 24.86 -11.91
C TYR A 50 3.11 23.48 -12.24
N ASP A 51 4.43 23.38 -12.36
CA ASP A 51 5.14 22.11 -12.47
C ASP A 51 6.05 21.96 -11.23
N PRO A 52 5.67 21.12 -10.25
CA PRO A 52 6.44 21.00 -9.02
C PRO A 52 7.84 20.41 -9.29
N PRO A 53 8.93 21.07 -8.85
CA PRO A 53 10.26 20.49 -8.97
C PRO A 53 10.31 19.18 -8.17
N GLY A 54 10.80 18.11 -8.80
CA GLY A 54 10.84 16.78 -8.17
C GLY A 54 9.49 16.06 -8.05
N TYR A 55 8.45 16.52 -8.76
CA TYR A 55 7.12 15.91 -8.76
C TYR A 55 7.17 14.39 -8.99
N GLN A 56 8.00 13.92 -9.93
CA GLN A 56 8.14 12.49 -10.22
C GLN A 56 8.62 11.66 -9.02
N SER A 57 9.53 12.20 -8.20
CA SER A 57 10.00 11.52 -6.99
C SER A 57 8.90 11.49 -5.93
N TYR A 58 8.19 12.60 -5.77
CA TYR A 58 7.05 12.72 -4.86
C TYR A 58 5.90 11.78 -5.24
N ASP A 59 5.56 11.72 -6.52
CA ASP A 59 4.49 10.89 -7.09
C ASP A 59 4.73 9.40 -6.79
N LYS A 60 5.91 8.89 -7.13
CA LYS A 60 6.31 7.51 -6.81
C LYS A 60 6.33 7.22 -5.30
N ALA A 61 6.74 8.20 -4.49
CA ALA A 61 6.70 8.09 -3.03
C ALA A 61 5.26 7.89 -2.53
N MET A 62 4.32 8.68 -3.06
CA MET A 62 2.90 8.53 -2.75
C MET A 62 2.35 7.17 -3.20
N ASP A 63 2.78 6.65 -4.35
CA ASP A 63 2.39 5.32 -4.83
C ASP A 63 2.79 4.22 -3.87
N VAL A 64 4.06 4.20 -3.45
CA VAL A 64 4.57 3.19 -2.52
C VAL A 64 3.82 3.27 -1.19
N TYR A 65 3.57 4.48 -0.69
CA TYR A 65 2.78 4.71 0.52
C TYR A 65 1.35 4.17 0.36
N TYR A 66 0.67 4.55 -0.71
CA TYR A 66 -0.69 4.12 -1.02
C TYR A 66 -0.79 2.59 -1.09
N LEU A 67 0.08 1.93 -1.84
CA LEU A 67 0.10 0.47 -1.96
C LEU A 67 0.45 -0.20 -0.62
N ALA A 68 1.33 0.40 0.20
CA ALA A 68 1.62 -0.09 1.53
C ALA A 68 0.40 -0.03 2.45
N ILE A 69 -0.38 1.06 2.42
CA ILE A 69 -1.63 1.15 3.19
C ILE A 69 -2.66 0.14 2.68
N ALA A 70 -2.77 -0.05 1.36
CA ALA A 70 -3.62 -1.09 0.79
C ALA A 70 -3.21 -2.49 1.28
N TYR A 71 -1.91 -2.82 1.25
CA TYR A 71 -1.39 -4.08 1.79
C TYR A 71 -1.72 -4.23 3.28
N LEU A 72 -1.45 -3.21 4.09
CA LEU A 72 -1.75 -3.27 5.52
C LEU A 72 -3.25 -3.47 5.78
N SER A 73 -4.12 -2.88 4.95
CA SER A 73 -5.56 -3.10 5.06
C SER A 73 -5.97 -4.56 4.84
N THR A 74 -5.21 -5.34 4.06
CA THR A 74 -5.50 -6.78 3.87
C THR A 74 -5.31 -7.56 5.16
N LEU A 75 -4.29 -7.24 5.97
CA LEU A 75 -4.09 -7.81 7.32
C LEU A 75 -5.31 -7.59 8.21
N ARG A 76 -5.92 -6.39 8.11
CA ARG A 76 -7.07 -6.04 8.93
C ARG A 76 -8.37 -6.67 8.43
N ASN A 77 -8.59 -6.61 7.12
CA ASN A 77 -9.91 -6.78 6.53
C ASN A 77 -10.11 -8.15 5.89
N TRP A 78 -9.07 -8.74 5.29
CA TRP A 78 -9.24 -9.95 4.49
C TRP A 78 -9.44 -11.18 5.37
N THR A 79 -10.35 -12.03 4.93
CA THR A 79 -10.75 -13.26 5.64
C THR A 79 -10.25 -14.52 4.95
N SER A 80 -9.86 -14.43 3.67
CA SER A 80 -9.32 -15.55 2.91
C SER A 80 -7.79 -15.58 2.99
N GLU A 81 -7.24 -16.59 3.63
CA GLU A 81 -5.79 -16.81 3.75
C GLU A 81 -5.11 -16.95 2.38
N ALA A 82 -5.76 -17.65 1.45
CA ALA A 82 -5.23 -17.86 0.11
C ALA A 82 -5.08 -16.54 -0.64
N ALA A 83 -6.13 -15.71 -0.63
CA ALA A 83 -6.08 -14.39 -1.24
C ALA A 83 -5.03 -13.50 -0.56
N PHE A 84 -4.98 -13.51 0.78
CA PHE A 84 -3.99 -12.76 1.53
C PHE A 84 -2.55 -13.15 1.13
N SER A 85 -2.23 -14.45 1.11
CA SER A 85 -0.92 -14.96 0.75
C SER A 85 -0.49 -14.54 -0.66
N ILE A 86 -1.41 -14.60 -1.64
CA ILE A 86 -1.17 -14.15 -3.01
C ILE A 86 -0.96 -12.63 -3.04
N SER A 87 -1.81 -11.85 -2.35
CA SER A 87 -1.68 -10.39 -2.30
C SER A 87 -0.34 -9.96 -1.68
N ARG A 88 0.10 -10.65 -0.62
CA ARG A 88 1.39 -10.44 0.02
C ARG A 88 2.52 -10.68 -0.97
N PHE A 89 2.50 -11.80 -1.69
CA PHE A 89 3.50 -12.09 -2.72
C PHE A 89 3.51 -11.00 -3.79
N LEU A 90 2.36 -10.64 -4.37
CA LEU A 90 2.26 -9.63 -5.44
C LEU A 90 2.77 -8.26 -4.98
N PHE A 91 2.45 -7.86 -3.75
CA PHE A 91 2.90 -6.59 -3.18
C PHE A 91 4.42 -6.56 -2.98
N PHE A 92 4.99 -7.57 -2.32
CA PHE A 92 6.44 -7.65 -2.13
C PHE A 92 7.19 -7.81 -3.46
N TYR A 93 6.62 -8.54 -4.41
CA TYR A 93 7.16 -8.66 -5.76
C TYR A 93 7.24 -7.30 -6.45
N ARG A 94 6.14 -6.53 -6.45
CA ARG A 94 6.10 -5.17 -7.01
C ARG A 94 7.09 -4.24 -6.31
N LEU A 95 7.15 -4.29 -4.98
CA LEU A 95 8.02 -3.41 -4.19
C LEU A 95 9.51 -3.72 -4.40
N ALA A 96 9.88 -5.00 -4.50
CA ALA A 96 11.23 -5.41 -4.87
C ALA A 96 11.59 -4.93 -6.29
N GLY A 97 10.65 -5.07 -7.23
CA GLY A 97 10.80 -4.54 -8.58
C GLY A 97 11.02 -3.02 -8.62
N ALA A 98 10.26 -2.28 -7.83
CA ALA A 98 10.42 -0.83 -7.69
C ALA A 98 11.82 -0.47 -7.18
N LEU A 99 12.31 -1.17 -6.15
CA LEU A 99 13.67 -0.93 -5.65
C LEU A 99 14.75 -1.25 -6.70
N ILE A 100 14.66 -2.39 -7.37
CA ILE A 100 15.65 -2.78 -8.40
C ILE A 100 15.59 -1.78 -9.57
N PHE A 101 14.40 -1.33 -9.95
CA PHE A 101 14.24 -0.27 -10.95
C PHE A 101 14.93 1.02 -10.51
N GLU A 102 14.75 1.48 -9.27
CA GLU A 102 15.41 2.70 -8.82
C GLU A 102 16.94 2.56 -8.77
N LEU A 103 17.47 1.37 -8.44
CA LEU A 103 18.91 1.14 -8.41
C LEU A 103 19.54 1.01 -9.80
N THR A 104 18.81 0.50 -10.79
CA THR A 104 19.34 0.19 -12.13
C THR A 104 18.88 1.16 -13.21
N GLN A 105 17.81 1.91 -12.94
CA GLN A 105 17.08 2.78 -13.86
C GLN A 105 16.60 2.05 -15.15
N ALA A 106 16.50 0.71 -15.10
CA ALA A 106 16.18 -0.12 -16.25
C ALA A 106 14.66 -0.29 -16.42
N ARG A 107 14.06 0.46 -17.35
CA ARG A 107 12.59 0.50 -17.57
C ARG A 107 11.93 -0.85 -17.83
N TRP A 108 12.63 -1.81 -18.46
CA TRP A 108 12.07 -3.14 -18.72
C TRP A 108 11.74 -3.91 -17.44
N LEU A 109 12.33 -3.54 -16.29
CA LEU A 109 11.99 -4.10 -15.00
C LEU A 109 10.54 -3.78 -14.59
N LEU A 110 9.97 -2.67 -15.03
CA LEU A 110 8.56 -2.35 -14.73
C LEU A 110 7.60 -3.31 -15.43
N LEU A 111 7.98 -3.82 -16.61
CA LEU A 111 7.26 -4.88 -17.30
C LEU A 111 7.41 -6.26 -16.63
N VAL A 112 8.56 -6.53 -16.02
CA VAL A 112 8.79 -7.77 -15.26
C VAL A 112 8.09 -7.73 -13.91
N PHE A 113 8.10 -6.58 -13.23
CA PHE A 113 7.49 -6.35 -11.93
C PHE A 113 6.28 -5.39 -12.02
N PRO A 114 5.23 -5.78 -12.76
CA PRO A 114 4.09 -4.91 -12.98
C PRO A 114 3.24 -4.81 -11.71
N ASN A 115 2.45 -3.75 -11.59
CA ASN A 115 1.59 -3.55 -10.42
C ASN A 115 0.31 -4.42 -10.45
N VAL A 116 0.48 -5.74 -10.38
CA VAL A 116 -0.65 -6.70 -10.32
C VAL A 116 -1.39 -6.60 -9.00
N PHE A 117 -0.69 -6.26 -7.92
CA PHE A 117 -1.24 -6.18 -6.57
C PHE A 117 -2.45 -5.26 -6.48
N GLU A 118 -2.36 -4.04 -7.01
CA GLU A 118 -3.46 -3.07 -6.98
C GLU A 118 -4.75 -3.63 -7.62
N TYR A 119 -4.61 -4.25 -8.79
CA TYR A 119 -5.76 -4.75 -9.54
C TYR A 119 -6.32 -6.01 -8.88
N PHE A 120 -5.45 -6.84 -8.32
CA PHE A 120 -5.85 -7.98 -7.51
C PHE A 120 -6.60 -7.54 -6.24
N PHE A 121 -6.17 -6.45 -5.59
CA PHE A 121 -6.87 -5.85 -4.46
C PHE A 121 -8.27 -5.38 -4.85
N ILE A 122 -8.41 -4.64 -5.95
CA ILE A 122 -9.70 -4.19 -6.48
C ILE A 122 -10.60 -5.39 -6.80
N ALA A 123 -10.06 -6.43 -7.45
CA ALA A 123 -10.80 -7.64 -7.77
C ALA A 123 -11.31 -8.35 -6.51
N TYR A 124 -10.45 -8.55 -5.51
CA TYR A 124 -10.84 -9.15 -4.24
C TYR A 124 -11.95 -8.36 -3.54
N GLU A 125 -11.79 -7.04 -3.38
CA GLU A 125 -12.77 -6.20 -2.69
C GLU A 125 -14.09 -6.10 -3.47
N THR A 126 -14.04 -6.15 -4.81
CA THR A 126 -15.23 -6.24 -5.66
C THR A 126 -15.98 -7.54 -5.40
N ILE A 127 -15.27 -8.67 -5.32
CA ILE A 127 -15.88 -9.97 -5.02
C ILE A 127 -16.47 -9.95 -3.60
N ARG A 128 -15.68 -9.53 -2.60
CA ARG A 128 -16.09 -9.42 -1.20
C ARG A 128 -17.35 -8.56 -1.02
N SER A 129 -17.51 -7.53 -1.83
CA SER A 129 -18.68 -6.64 -1.74
C SER A 129 -20.03 -7.35 -2.00
N ARG A 130 -20.01 -8.54 -2.61
CA ARG A 130 -21.22 -9.30 -3.03
C ARG A 130 -21.20 -10.78 -2.68
N TRP A 131 -20.04 -11.39 -2.51
CA TRP A 131 -19.85 -12.82 -2.27
C TRP A 131 -18.79 -13.07 -1.19
N SER A 132 -18.90 -14.20 -0.49
CA SER A 132 -17.96 -14.62 0.53
C SER A 132 -16.65 -15.13 -0.09
N PRO A 133 -15.52 -14.43 0.10
CA PRO A 133 -14.24 -14.81 -0.48
C PRO A 133 -13.63 -16.07 0.16
N VAL A 134 -14.15 -16.50 1.32
CA VAL A 134 -13.69 -17.71 2.03
C VAL A 134 -14.11 -18.98 1.30
N THR A 135 -15.17 -18.92 0.49
CA THR A 135 -15.67 -20.08 -0.28
C THR A 135 -14.84 -20.39 -1.52
N LEU A 136 -13.90 -19.52 -1.89
CA LEU A 136 -13.12 -19.60 -3.11
C LEU A 136 -11.78 -20.30 -2.87
N LEU A 137 -11.46 -21.27 -3.72
CA LEU A 137 -10.24 -22.05 -3.66
C LEU A 137 -9.00 -21.20 -4.00
N ALA A 138 -7.84 -21.58 -3.45
CA ALA A 138 -6.57 -20.92 -3.75
C ALA A 138 -6.23 -20.92 -5.25
N THR A 139 -6.53 -22.00 -5.96
CA THR A 139 -6.34 -22.11 -7.41
C THR A 139 -7.15 -21.08 -8.20
N TRP A 140 -8.34 -20.73 -7.71
CA TRP A 140 -9.17 -19.71 -8.32
C TRP A 140 -8.53 -18.33 -8.18
N TRP A 141 -8.03 -17.99 -6.98
CA TRP A 141 -7.32 -16.73 -6.74
C TRP A 141 -6.02 -16.63 -7.54
N ILE A 142 -5.28 -17.73 -7.69
CA ILE A 142 -4.10 -17.80 -8.57
C ILE A 142 -4.52 -17.54 -10.02
N GLY A 143 -5.63 -18.14 -10.46
CA GLY A 143 -6.19 -17.90 -11.80
C GLY A 143 -6.52 -16.43 -12.03
N VAL A 144 -7.19 -15.78 -11.06
CA VAL A 144 -7.48 -14.33 -11.13
C VAL A 144 -6.20 -13.51 -11.20
N ALA A 145 -5.23 -13.78 -10.31
CA ALA A 145 -3.94 -13.08 -10.33
C ALA A 145 -3.21 -13.26 -11.68
N GLY A 146 -3.22 -14.47 -12.24
CA GLY A 146 -2.62 -14.79 -13.54
C GLY A 146 -3.31 -14.08 -14.70
N VAL A 147 -4.65 -14.02 -14.71
CA VAL A 147 -5.41 -13.28 -15.73
C VAL A 147 -5.12 -11.79 -15.64
N ILE A 148 -5.15 -11.20 -14.44
CA ILE A 148 -4.80 -9.78 -14.25
C ILE A 148 -3.37 -9.52 -14.73
N TRP A 149 -2.42 -10.38 -14.37
CA TRP A 149 -1.04 -10.23 -14.77
C TRP A 149 -0.89 -10.28 -16.30
N VAL A 150 -1.33 -11.37 -16.94
CA VAL A 150 -1.02 -11.64 -18.34
C VAL A 150 -1.90 -10.84 -19.30
N VAL A 151 -3.18 -10.71 -19.01
CA VAL A 151 -4.16 -10.13 -19.94
C VAL A 151 -4.31 -8.63 -19.75
N VAL A 152 -4.18 -8.13 -18.51
CA VAL A 152 -4.38 -6.70 -18.22
C VAL A 152 -3.03 -6.00 -18.10
N LYS A 153 -2.17 -6.48 -17.20
CA LYS A 153 -0.97 -5.75 -16.81
C LYS A 153 0.15 -5.83 -17.81
N LEU A 154 0.50 -6.99 -18.36
CA LEU A 154 1.58 -7.07 -19.36
C LEU A 154 1.33 -6.18 -20.58
N PRO A 155 0.12 -6.14 -21.19
CA PRO A 155 -0.16 -5.22 -22.29
C PRO A 155 -0.09 -3.75 -21.86
N GLN A 156 -0.64 -3.41 -20.68
CA GLN A 156 -0.59 -2.05 -20.14
C GLN A 156 0.86 -1.58 -19.94
N GLU A 157 1.70 -2.41 -19.34
CA GLU A 157 3.09 -2.08 -18.99
C GLU A 157 3.97 -2.04 -20.25
N TRP A 158 3.69 -2.90 -21.23
CA TRP A 158 4.33 -2.81 -22.54
C TRP A 158 3.97 -1.50 -23.25
N TRP A 159 2.69 -1.11 -23.24
CA TRP A 159 2.22 0.14 -23.83
C TRP A 159 2.90 1.36 -23.21
N LEU A 160 2.95 1.41 -21.88
CA LEU A 160 3.53 2.55 -21.15
C LEU A 160 5.06 2.61 -21.22
N HIS A 161 5.76 1.46 -21.10
CA HIS A 161 7.21 1.47 -20.92
C HIS A 161 8.02 1.10 -22.16
N VAL A 162 7.48 0.25 -23.03
CA VAL A 162 8.13 -0.15 -24.29
C VAL A 162 7.67 0.75 -25.42
N ALA A 163 6.36 0.88 -25.63
CA ALA A 163 5.80 1.71 -26.69
C ALA A 163 5.82 3.22 -26.35
N ARG A 164 5.84 3.58 -25.06
CA ARG A 164 5.87 4.97 -24.56
C ARG A 164 4.72 5.83 -25.10
N LEU A 165 3.56 5.21 -25.21
CA LEU A 165 2.35 5.87 -25.71
C LEU A 165 1.55 6.37 -24.51
N ASP A 166 1.37 7.69 -24.41
CA ASP A 166 0.45 8.29 -23.45
C ASP A 166 -0.97 8.25 -24.03
N LEU A 167 -1.92 7.73 -23.26
CA LEU A 167 -3.32 7.66 -23.69
C LEU A 167 -3.90 9.05 -23.94
N THR A 168 -3.48 10.05 -23.18
CA THR A 168 -3.97 11.42 -23.28
C THR A 168 -3.54 12.04 -24.60
N ASP A 169 -2.28 11.86 -24.96
CA ASP A 169 -1.72 12.33 -26.23
C ASP A 169 -2.38 11.62 -27.41
N GLU A 170 -2.63 10.31 -27.29
CA GLU A 170 -3.32 9.53 -28.33
C GLU A 170 -4.78 9.94 -28.50
N ILE A 171 -5.51 10.23 -27.42
CA ILE A 171 -6.88 10.75 -27.50
C ILE A 171 -6.90 12.15 -28.11
N ALA A 172 -5.93 13.00 -27.77
CA ALA A 172 -5.79 14.33 -28.34
C ALA A 172 -5.45 14.30 -29.83
N ALA A 173 -4.62 13.33 -30.26
CA ALA A 173 -4.29 13.12 -31.67
C ALA A 173 -5.43 12.45 -32.45
N HIS A 174 -6.18 11.55 -31.80
CA HIS A 174 -7.14 10.66 -32.43
C HIS A 174 -8.44 10.58 -31.64
N HIS A 175 -9.34 11.55 -31.84
CA HIS A 175 -10.59 11.65 -31.05
C HIS A 175 -11.49 10.40 -31.19
N TRP A 176 -11.34 9.64 -32.27
CA TRP A 176 -12.06 8.38 -32.51
C TRP A 176 -11.65 7.27 -31.52
N VAL A 177 -10.45 7.34 -30.92
CA VAL A 177 -9.98 6.41 -29.90
C VAL A 177 -10.91 6.45 -28.68
N LEU A 178 -11.40 7.63 -28.30
CA LEU A 178 -12.39 7.75 -27.22
C LEU A 178 -13.67 6.99 -27.55
N ALA A 179 -14.18 7.14 -28.78
CA ALA A 179 -15.37 6.42 -29.24
C ALA A 179 -15.14 4.90 -29.26
N LEU A 180 -13.94 4.45 -29.67
CA LEU A 180 -13.55 3.04 -29.63
C LEU A 180 -13.49 2.51 -28.19
N ILE A 181 -12.90 3.25 -27.25
CA ILE A 181 -12.84 2.85 -25.82
C ILE A 181 -14.25 2.73 -25.26
N VAL A 182 -15.11 3.72 -25.50
CA VAL A 182 -16.52 3.67 -25.06
C VAL A 182 -17.24 2.47 -25.66
N ALA A 183 -17.07 2.22 -26.96
CA ALA A 183 -17.65 1.07 -27.64
C ALA A 183 -17.14 -0.27 -27.07
N LEU A 184 -15.84 -0.37 -26.79
CA LEU A 184 -15.21 -1.55 -26.17
C LEU A 184 -15.75 -1.78 -24.77
N LEU A 185 -15.82 -0.74 -23.93
CA LEU A 185 -16.37 -0.83 -22.57
C LEU A 185 -17.85 -1.22 -22.60
N ALA A 186 -18.64 -0.65 -23.52
CA ALA A 186 -20.04 -1.03 -23.71
C ALA A 186 -20.17 -2.48 -24.17
N GLY A 187 -19.32 -2.92 -25.12
CA GLY A 187 -19.27 -4.30 -25.59
C GLY A 187 -18.90 -5.28 -24.47
N LEU A 188 -17.88 -4.96 -23.67
CA LEU A 188 -17.48 -5.73 -22.50
C LEU A 188 -18.59 -5.76 -21.44
N ALA A 189 -19.30 -4.66 -21.21
CA ALA A 189 -20.44 -4.62 -20.30
C ALA A 189 -21.59 -5.51 -20.79
N VAL A 190 -21.92 -5.48 -22.09
CA VAL A 190 -22.92 -6.37 -22.69
C VAL A 190 -22.48 -7.83 -22.60
N ALA A 191 -21.21 -8.12 -22.91
CA ALA A 191 -20.64 -9.46 -22.80
C ALA A 191 -20.71 -9.96 -21.35
N PHE A 192 -20.34 -9.13 -20.38
CA PHE A 192 -20.46 -9.44 -18.96
C PHE A 192 -21.92 -9.74 -18.57
N GLN A 193 -22.87 -8.90 -18.99
CA GLN A 193 -24.30 -9.07 -18.69
C GLN A 193 -24.91 -10.33 -19.33
N ARG A 194 -24.47 -10.72 -20.53
CA ARG A 194 -25.03 -11.84 -21.29
C ARG A 194 -24.33 -13.17 -21.04
N LEU A 195 -23.01 -13.16 -20.86
CA LEU A 195 -22.19 -14.38 -20.75
C LEU A 195 -21.82 -14.68 -19.31
N ILE A 196 -21.43 -13.68 -18.53
CA ILE A 196 -20.87 -13.90 -17.19
C ILE A 196 -21.99 -13.87 -16.14
N ARG A 197 -22.80 -12.80 -16.11
CA ARG A 197 -23.85 -12.58 -15.10
C ARG A 197 -24.81 -13.77 -14.93
N PRO A 198 -25.31 -14.44 -15.99
CA PRO A 198 -26.21 -15.59 -15.82
C PRO A 198 -25.52 -16.83 -15.22
N ARG A 199 -24.18 -16.91 -15.29
CA ARG A 199 -23.37 -18.00 -14.74
C ARG A 199 -22.87 -17.71 -13.33
N LEU A 200 -23.02 -16.48 -12.84
CA LEU A 200 -22.62 -16.12 -11.49
C LEU A 200 -23.56 -16.78 -10.48
N ARG A 201 -22.98 -17.28 -9.39
CA ARG A 201 -23.75 -17.73 -8.24
C ARG A 201 -24.56 -16.56 -7.68
N PRO A 202 -25.75 -16.79 -7.11
CA PRO A 202 -26.49 -15.77 -6.38
C PRO A 202 -25.56 -15.05 -5.39
N ALA A 203 -25.74 -13.75 -5.25
CA ALA A 203 -24.96 -12.98 -4.28
C ALA A 203 -25.27 -13.48 -2.86
N ASP A 204 -24.23 -13.66 -2.05
CA ASP A 204 -24.40 -14.08 -0.66
C ASP A 204 -25.02 -12.95 0.18
N TRP A 205 -24.82 -11.70 -0.24
CA TRP A 205 -25.38 -10.50 0.39
C TRP A 205 -25.57 -9.33 -0.58
N ASP A 206 -26.37 -8.35 -0.15
CA ASP A 206 -26.44 -7.02 -0.78
C ASP A 206 -25.11 -6.28 -0.74
N TRP A 207 -24.95 -5.21 -1.55
CA TRP A 207 -23.70 -4.46 -1.63
C TRP A 207 -23.14 -4.08 -0.25
N ARG A 208 -22.00 -4.66 0.13
CA ARG A 208 -21.29 -4.37 1.38
C ARG A 208 -20.01 -3.59 1.11
N ILE A 209 -20.08 -2.28 1.33
CA ILE A 209 -18.94 -1.39 1.14
C ILE A 209 -17.93 -1.52 2.29
N ARG A 210 -18.41 -1.68 3.52
CA ARG A 210 -17.56 -1.83 4.70
C ARG A 210 -17.01 -3.26 4.84
N PRO A 211 -15.78 -3.42 5.34
CA PRO A 211 -15.21 -4.72 5.69
C PRO A 211 -16.01 -5.38 6.81
N GLU A 212 -15.85 -6.70 6.94
CA GLU A 212 -16.37 -7.44 8.08
C GLU A 212 -15.79 -6.86 9.38
N PRO A 213 -16.57 -6.85 10.49
CA PRO A 213 -16.07 -6.38 11.76
C PRO A 213 -14.85 -7.19 12.20
N LEU A 214 -14.02 -6.57 13.04
CA LEU A 214 -12.91 -7.27 13.67
C LEU A 214 -13.47 -8.40 14.57
N PRO A 215 -12.74 -9.51 14.75
CA PRO A 215 -13.16 -10.55 15.68
C PRO A 215 -13.26 -9.97 17.10
N ALA A 216 -14.40 -10.17 17.77
CA ALA A 216 -14.68 -9.60 19.10
C ALA A 216 -13.60 -9.85 20.18
N PRO A 217 -12.82 -10.95 20.17
CA PRO A 217 -11.73 -11.13 21.15
C PRO A 217 -10.46 -10.31 20.88
N ILE A 218 -10.38 -9.60 19.75
CA ILE A 218 -9.18 -8.86 19.32
C ILE A 218 -9.54 -7.55 18.59
N ASP A 219 -10.74 -7.04 18.83
CA ASP A 219 -11.21 -5.82 18.17
C ASP A 219 -10.64 -4.55 18.85
N GLU A 220 -10.26 -4.67 20.13
CA GLU A 220 -9.70 -3.56 20.88
C GLU A 220 -8.16 -3.49 20.86
N PRO A 221 -7.60 -2.25 20.86
CA PRO A 221 -6.16 -1.98 20.97
C PRO A 221 -5.42 -2.67 22.12
N HIS A 222 -6.08 -2.82 23.26
CA HIS A 222 -5.48 -3.42 24.45
C HIS A 222 -5.45 -4.96 24.33
N GLU A 223 -6.48 -5.56 23.74
CA GLU A 223 -6.58 -7.00 23.44
C GLU A 223 -5.53 -7.44 22.42
N GLN A 224 -5.37 -6.68 21.33
CA GLN A 224 -4.30 -6.89 20.34
C GLN A 224 -2.91 -6.87 20.98
N SER A 225 -2.70 -6.01 21.98
CA SER A 225 -1.41 -5.91 22.68
C SER A 225 -1.21 -7.07 23.66
N ALA A 226 -2.28 -7.51 24.34
CA ALA A 226 -2.26 -8.69 25.18
C ALA A 226 -2.00 -9.97 24.36
N TRP A 227 -2.63 -10.09 23.19
CA TRP A 227 -2.41 -11.20 22.25
C TRP A 227 -0.94 -11.25 21.81
N ARG A 228 -0.36 -10.12 21.40
CA ARG A 228 1.08 -10.04 21.03
C ARG A 228 2.00 -10.42 22.17
N THR A 229 1.66 -10.07 23.41
CA THR A 229 2.49 -10.43 24.57
C THR A 229 2.58 -11.95 24.76
N ARG A 230 1.54 -12.70 24.35
CA ARG A 230 1.47 -14.15 24.47
C ARG A 230 2.06 -14.88 23.25
N ASN A 231 1.88 -14.32 22.06
CA ASN A 231 2.15 -15.02 20.79
C ASN A 231 3.34 -14.47 20.00
N ASP A 232 3.89 -13.31 20.37
CA ASP A 232 4.97 -12.65 19.62
C ASP A 232 6.29 -12.65 20.39
N ALA A 233 7.39 -12.60 19.63
CA ALA A 233 8.75 -12.51 20.13
C ALA A 233 9.49 -11.39 19.41
N VAL A 234 10.52 -10.82 20.04
CA VAL A 234 11.32 -9.75 19.42
C VAL A 234 11.91 -10.24 18.08
N LEU A 235 12.43 -11.46 18.06
CA LEU A 235 12.89 -12.14 16.85
C LEU A 235 11.81 -13.13 16.41
N SER A 236 10.91 -12.66 15.55
CA SER A 236 9.84 -13.46 14.94
C SER A 236 9.83 -13.27 13.42
N TRP A 237 9.14 -14.15 12.71
CA TRP A 237 8.88 -13.96 11.29
C TRP A 237 8.17 -12.64 11.01
N ASN A 238 7.36 -12.17 11.95
CA ASN A 238 6.66 -10.88 11.85
C ASN A 238 7.63 -9.71 11.92
N THR A 239 8.61 -9.76 12.82
CA THR A 239 9.69 -8.76 12.88
C THR A 239 10.51 -8.77 11.59
N LEU A 240 10.82 -9.95 11.04
CA LEU A 240 11.54 -10.07 9.78
C LEU A 240 10.74 -9.49 8.61
N GLU A 241 9.46 -9.85 8.48
CA GLU A 241 8.59 -9.34 7.42
C GLU A 241 8.43 -7.82 7.53
N LYS A 242 8.27 -7.28 8.74
CA LYS A 242 8.22 -5.83 8.97
C LYS A 242 9.55 -5.16 8.63
N ALA A 243 10.68 -5.76 8.98
CA ALA A 243 12.00 -5.25 8.64
C ALA A 243 12.22 -5.25 7.12
N LEU A 244 11.79 -6.30 6.42
CA LEU A 244 11.84 -6.38 4.96
C LEU A 244 10.91 -5.34 4.32
N LEU A 245 9.67 -5.23 4.78
CA LEU A 245 8.68 -4.25 4.32
C LEU A 245 9.25 -2.84 4.43
N LEU A 246 9.67 -2.45 5.63
CA LEU A 246 10.23 -1.13 5.85
C LEU A 246 11.55 -0.96 5.11
N GLY A 247 12.44 -1.95 5.10
CA GLY A 247 13.72 -1.86 4.39
C GLY A 247 13.53 -1.59 2.91
N LEU A 248 12.61 -2.32 2.25
CA LEU A 248 12.26 -2.10 0.85
C LEU A 248 11.64 -0.73 0.61
N ILE A 249 10.64 -0.34 1.41
CA ILE A 249 10.03 0.99 1.31
C ILE A 249 11.11 2.06 1.47
N CYS A 250 11.83 2.03 2.59
CA CYS A 250 12.91 2.97 2.89
C CYS A 250 13.97 2.99 1.78
N GLY A 251 14.30 1.84 1.20
CA GLY A 251 15.26 1.73 0.10
C GLY A 251 14.78 2.46 -1.15
N VAL A 252 13.50 2.31 -1.51
CA VAL A 252 12.89 3.03 -2.64
C VAL A 252 12.89 4.54 -2.36
N PHE A 253 12.47 4.94 -1.16
CA PHE A 253 12.46 6.35 -0.75
C PHE A 253 13.86 6.97 -0.66
N GLY A 254 14.86 6.22 -0.20
CA GLY A 254 16.24 6.70 -0.08
C GLY A 254 16.85 7.10 -1.42
N GLN A 255 16.42 6.47 -2.52
CA GLN A 255 16.84 6.85 -3.88
C GLN A 255 16.14 8.12 -4.40
N MET A 256 15.05 8.55 -3.74
CA MET A 256 14.28 9.73 -4.12
C MET A 256 14.77 11.01 -3.43
N LEU A 257 15.59 10.86 -2.38
CA LEU A 257 16.12 11.99 -1.61
C LEU A 257 17.39 12.54 -2.28
N PRO A 258 17.40 13.81 -2.70
CA PRO A 258 18.55 14.41 -3.37
C PRO A 258 19.81 14.45 -2.49
N ASP A 259 19.64 14.50 -1.16
CA ASP A 259 20.74 14.65 -0.20
C ASP A 259 21.15 13.33 0.50
N PHE A 260 20.58 12.19 0.10
CA PHE A 260 20.95 10.91 0.70
C PHE A 260 22.32 10.42 0.19
N THR A 261 23.33 10.58 1.04
CA THR A 261 24.73 10.18 0.75
C THR A 261 25.10 8.77 1.25
N GLY A 262 24.16 8.05 1.87
CA GLY A 262 24.40 6.71 2.41
C GLY A 262 24.32 5.60 1.34
N SER A 263 24.88 4.43 1.62
CA SER A 263 24.62 3.26 0.77
C SER A 263 23.24 2.68 1.06
N THR A 264 22.60 2.07 0.06
CA THR A 264 21.33 1.34 0.25
C THR A 264 21.45 0.28 1.35
N THR A 265 22.60 -0.38 1.46
CA THR A 265 22.88 -1.37 2.50
C THR A 265 22.84 -0.76 3.90
N ASP A 266 23.46 0.39 4.10
CA ASP A 266 23.45 1.08 5.40
C ASP A 266 22.03 1.47 5.82
N LEU A 267 21.21 1.87 4.86
CA LEU A 267 19.81 2.19 5.10
C LEU A 267 19.03 0.93 5.51
N PHE A 268 19.19 -0.19 4.81
CA PHE A 268 18.56 -1.45 5.20
C PHE A 268 18.98 -1.90 6.61
N ILE A 269 20.27 -1.80 6.95
CA ILE A 269 20.78 -2.13 8.28
C ILE A 269 20.18 -1.20 9.34
N GLY A 270 20.17 0.12 9.10
CA GLY A 270 19.61 1.11 10.02
C GLY A 270 18.11 0.90 10.25
N VAL A 271 17.36 0.57 9.20
CA VAL A 271 15.94 0.24 9.30
C VAL A 271 15.73 -1.06 10.06
N ALA A 272 16.50 -2.12 9.78
CA ALA A 272 16.40 -3.39 10.49
C ALA A 272 16.67 -3.22 12.00
N ILE A 273 17.72 -2.47 12.36
CA ILE A 273 18.02 -2.13 13.76
C ILE A 273 16.85 -1.37 14.39
N THR A 274 16.35 -0.33 13.70
CA THR A 274 15.23 0.48 14.19
C THR A 274 13.96 -0.35 14.39
N VAL A 275 13.68 -1.30 13.51
CA VAL A 275 12.53 -2.22 13.62
C VAL A 275 12.68 -3.15 14.81
N VAL A 276 13.86 -3.75 15.00
CA VAL A 276 14.13 -4.63 16.13
C VAL A 276 14.05 -3.87 17.45
N LEU A 277 14.61 -2.66 17.53
CA LEU A 277 14.49 -1.81 18.72
C LEU A 277 13.03 -1.43 19.00
N ASN A 278 12.28 -1.03 17.98
CA ASN A 278 10.85 -0.73 18.12
C ASN A 278 10.05 -1.96 18.58
N ALA A 279 10.35 -3.15 18.07
CA ALA A 279 9.72 -4.40 18.49
C ALA A 279 10.05 -4.70 19.97
N ALA A 280 11.31 -4.55 20.38
CA ALA A 280 11.74 -4.73 21.77
C ALA A 280 11.04 -3.74 22.72
N ILE A 281 11.00 -2.45 22.37
CA ILE A 281 10.32 -1.41 23.17
C ILE A 281 8.82 -1.70 23.28
N SER A 282 8.18 -2.03 22.15
CA SER A 282 6.74 -2.32 22.10
C SER A 282 6.38 -3.54 22.94
N LEU A 283 7.18 -4.60 22.88
CA LEU A 283 6.97 -5.82 23.68
C LEU A 283 7.26 -5.57 25.17
N ALA A 284 8.27 -4.77 25.50
CA ALA A 284 8.58 -4.40 26.88
C ALA A 284 7.42 -3.59 27.52
N PHE A 285 6.83 -2.66 26.76
CA PHE A 285 5.67 -1.88 27.22
C PHE A 285 4.44 -2.78 27.39
N ALA A 286 4.20 -3.69 26.43
CA ALA A 286 3.09 -4.63 26.51
C ALA A 286 3.21 -5.58 27.72
N ARG A 287 4.42 -6.08 28.01
CA ARG A 287 4.71 -6.88 29.22
C ARG A 287 4.46 -6.12 30.53
N ARG A 288 4.66 -4.80 30.54
CA ARG A 288 4.36 -3.93 31.69
C ARG A 288 2.89 -3.51 31.77
N SER A 289 2.01 -4.08 30.93
CA SER A 289 0.60 -3.72 30.79
C SER A 289 0.36 -2.25 30.41
N TRP A 290 1.38 -1.59 29.86
CA TRP A 290 1.24 -0.22 29.34
C TRP A 290 0.71 -0.30 27.92
N THR A 291 -0.60 -0.12 27.77
CA THR A 291 -1.26 -0.14 26.45
C THR A 291 -1.84 1.24 26.13
N ILE A 292 -1.44 1.78 24.98
CA ILE A 292 -2.03 3.01 24.47
C ILE A 292 -3.33 2.64 23.76
N ARG A 293 -4.47 3.08 24.30
CA ARG A 293 -5.79 2.78 23.70
C ARG A 293 -5.99 3.46 22.35
N SER A 294 -5.57 4.72 22.20
CA SER A 294 -5.74 5.43 20.94
C SER A 294 -4.65 5.04 19.93
N THR A 295 -5.06 4.70 18.70
CA THR A 295 -4.14 4.49 17.57
C THR A 295 -3.35 5.76 17.26
N ALA A 296 -3.96 6.93 17.39
CA ALA A 296 -3.29 8.21 17.16
C ALA A 296 -2.20 8.50 18.21
N LEU A 297 -2.48 8.20 19.49
CA LEU A 297 -1.46 8.32 20.55
C LEU A 297 -0.34 7.29 20.37
N ALA A 298 -0.66 6.07 19.92
CA ALA A 298 0.36 5.04 19.66
C ALA A 298 1.28 5.46 18.50
N PHE A 299 0.70 6.05 17.45
CA PHE A 299 1.42 6.67 16.36
C PHE A 299 2.30 7.83 16.85
N ALA A 300 1.77 8.77 17.63
CA ALA A 300 2.51 9.92 18.13
C ALA A 300 3.69 9.50 19.03
N ALA A 301 3.47 8.54 19.93
CA ALA A 301 4.52 7.97 20.77
C ALA A 301 5.62 7.31 19.92
N ARG A 302 5.23 6.57 18.87
CA ARG A 302 6.19 5.94 17.96
C ARG A 302 6.97 6.96 17.13
N LEU A 303 6.30 7.99 16.63
CA LEU A 303 6.94 9.08 15.91
C LEU A 303 7.99 9.75 16.81
N LEU A 304 7.64 10.04 18.07
CA LEU A 304 8.58 10.61 19.03
C LEU A 304 9.78 9.70 19.29
N VAL A 305 9.56 8.39 19.47
CA VAL A 305 10.67 7.41 19.62
C VAL A 305 11.55 7.40 18.37
N ASN A 306 10.97 7.36 17.17
CA ASN A 306 11.72 7.33 15.92
C ASN A 306 12.49 8.64 15.68
N VAL A 307 11.94 9.80 16.06
CA VAL A 307 12.65 11.09 16.02
C VAL A 307 13.84 11.09 16.98
N ILE A 308 13.67 10.59 18.21
CA ILE A 308 14.77 10.46 19.18
C ILE A 308 15.86 9.53 18.64
N LEU A 309 15.49 8.35 18.14
CA LEU A 309 16.43 7.39 17.56
C LEU A 309 17.19 7.99 16.38
N ALA A 310 16.49 8.70 15.49
CA ALA A 310 17.11 9.37 14.35
C ALA A 310 18.08 10.47 14.80
N THR A 311 17.70 11.30 15.78
CA THR A 311 18.55 12.39 16.29
C THR A 311 19.80 11.86 16.99
N VAL A 312 19.65 10.81 17.82
CA VAL A 312 20.78 10.15 18.48
C VAL A 312 21.69 9.48 17.46
N GLY A 313 21.14 8.73 16.51
CA GLY A 313 21.92 8.09 15.45
C GLY A 313 22.67 9.11 14.59
N ASN A 314 22.03 10.24 14.27
CA ASN A 314 22.64 11.32 13.52
C ASN A 314 23.81 11.97 14.27
N GLY A 315 23.65 12.21 15.58
CA GLY A 315 24.72 12.73 16.43
C GLY A 315 25.93 11.80 16.53
N ILE A 316 25.71 10.48 16.55
CA ILE A 316 26.78 9.46 16.57
C ILE A 316 27.52 9.40 15.22
N LEU A 317 26.78 9.52 14.12
CA LEU A 317 27.33 9.37 12.76
C LEU A 317 27.86 10.67 12.15
N GLY A 318 27.71 11.81 12.84
CA GLY A 318 28.20 13.11 12.38
C GLY A 318 27.56 13.60 11.08
N ARG A 319 26.34 13.15 10.76
CA ARG A 319 25.61 13.55 9.56
C ARG A 319 24.70 14.76 9.85
N GLN A 320 24.33 15.51 8.81
CA GLN A 320 23.25 16.49 8.89
C GLN A 320 22.08 15.94 8.10
N MET A 321 20.93 15.80 8.74
CA MET A 321 19.68 15.44 8.07
C MET A 321 18.90 16.72 7.79
N ASP A 322 18.40 16.88 6.57
CA ASP A 322 17.50 17.96 6.26
C ASP A 322 16.12 17.71 6.92
N GLY A 323 15.56 18.75 7.52
CA GLY A 323 14.55 18.58 8.58
C GLY A 323 13.19 18.07 8.09
N TYR A 324 12.74 18.54 6.93
CA TYR A 324 11.38 18.27 6.43
C TYR A 324 11.23 16.87 5.84
N ASP A 325 12.16 16.46 4.97
CA ASP A 325 12.13 15.15 4.32
C ASP A 325 12.30 14.01 5.33
N THR A 326 13.17 14.22 6.31
CA THR A 326 13.37 13.29 7.42
C THR A 326 12.11 13.15 8.26
N LEU A 327 11.44 14.27 8.59
CA LEU A 327 10.22 14.22 9.38
C LEU A 327 9.08 13.53 8.62
N PHE A 328 8.91 13.81 7.33
CA PHE A 328 7.93 13.14 6.48
C PHE A 328 8.17 11.62 6.46
N PHE A 329 9.42 11.22 6.29
CA PHE A 329 9.82 9.82 6.26
C PHE A 329 9.59 9.11 7.60
N LEU A 330 10.00 9.72 8.71
CA LEU A 330 9.75 9.21 10.05
C LEU A 330 8.25 9.12 10.34
N THR A 331 7.45 10.06 9.85
CA THR A 331 5.98 10.03 9.94
C THR A 331 5.44 8.80 9.21
N MET A 332 5.84 8.58 7.96
CA MET A 332 5.37 7.43 7.18
C MET A 332 5.78 6.09 7.80
N ILE A 333 7.05 5.93 8.21
CA ILE A 333 7.53 4.70 8.89
C ILE A 333 6.76 4.47 10.18
N SER A 334 6.59 5.51 10.99
CA SER A 334 5.86 5.41 12.26
C SER A 334 4.41 5.01 12.04
N LEU A 335 3.78 5.52 10.99
CA LEU A 335 2.43 5.15 10.61
C LEU A 335 2.34 3.69 10.16
N ILE A 336 3.13 3.29 9.15
CA ILE A 336 3.14 1.93 8.59
C ILE A 336 3.40 0.90 9.69
N THR A 337 4.40 1.13 10.54
CA THR A 337 4.70 0.22 11.66
C THR A 337 3.57 0.16 12.68
N THR A 338 2.93 1.30 12.99
CA THR A 338 1.81 1.35 13.95
C THR A 338 0.64 0.55 13.43
N LEU A 339 0.28 0.72 12.16
CA LEU A 339 -0.81 0.00 11.52
C LEU A 339 -0.49 -1.50 11.41
N HIS A 340 0.73 -1.87 11.01
CA HIS A 340 1.18 -3.25 10.97
C HIS A 340 1.05 -3.93 12.33
N ASP A 341 1.52 -3.27 13.40
CA ASP A 341 1.46 -3.80 14.77
C ASP A 341 0.05 -4.00 15.30
N ARG A 342 -0.91 -3.21 14.80
CA ARG A 342 -2.32 -3.30 15.19
C ARG A 342 -3.05 -4.39 14.42
N TRP A 343 -2.77 -4.52 13.14
CA TRP A 343 -3.57 -5.36 12.24
C TRP A 343 -3.00 -6.75 12.03
N ARG A 344 -1.69 -6.95 12.22
CA ARG A 344 -1.07 -8.27 12.15
C ARG A 344 -1.69 -9.29 13.14
N PRO A 345 -1.92 -8.95 14.42
CA PRO A 345 -2.57 -9.86 15.37
C PRO A 345 -3.96 -10.31 14.91
N VAL A 346 -4.72 -9.40 14.30
CA VAL A 346 -6.07 -9.70 13.80
C VAL A 346 -6.02 -10.78 12.71
N HIS A 347 -5.08 -10.65 11.78
CA HIS A 347 -4.90 -11.64 10.71
C HIS A 347 -4.52 -13.01 11.27
N GLU A 348 -3.54 -13.05 12.18
CA GLU A 348 -3.05 -14.29 12.78
C GLU A 348 -4.14 -14.99 13.59
N PHE A 349 -4.92 -14.23 14.35
CA PHE A 349 -6.06 -14.76 15.07
C PHE A 349 -7.12 -15.37 14.12
N ARG A 350 -7.44 -14.71 13.00
CA ARG A 350 -8.37 -15.27 11.99
C ARG A 350 -7.83 -16.57 11.40
N ARG A 351 -6.53 -16.62 11.10
CA ARG A 351 -5.88 -17.82 10.57
C ARG A 351 -5.92 -18.98 11.56
N GLU A 352 -5.66 -18.73 12.84
CA GLU A 352 -5.79 -19.74 13.91
C GLU A 352 -7.22 -20.26 14.04
N GLN A 353 -8.23 -19.37 13.97
CA GLN A 353 -9.63 -19.79 14.00
C GLN A 353 -10.01 -20.69 12.83
N VAL A 354 -9.55 -20.39 11.63
CA VAL A 354 -9.80 -21.22 10.44
C VAL A 354 -9.07 -22.56 10.55
N ALA A 355 -7.87 -22.62 11.13
CA ALA A 355 -7.14 -23.87 11.32
C ALA A 355 -7.73 -24.77 12.43
N ALA A 356 -8.49 -24.20 13.36
CA ALA A 356 -9.14 -24.92 14.45
C ALA A 356 -10.49 -25.57 14.07
N HIS A 357 -11.04 -25.24 12.90
CA HIS A 357 -12.28 -25.80 12.33
C HIS A 357 -11.94 -26.65 11.10
#